data_AF-A0A822BIE2-F1
#
_entry.id   AF-A0A822BIE2-F1
#
_cell.length_a   1.000
_cell.length_b   1.000
_cell.length_c   1.000
_cell.angle_alpha   90.00
_cell.angle_beta   90.00
_cell.angle_gamma   90.00
#
_symmetry.space_group_name_H-M   'P 1'
#
loop_
_entity.id
_entity.type
_entity.pdbx_description
1 polymer ?
#
loop_
_entity_poly.entity_id
_entity_poly.type
_entity_poly.pdbx_seq_one_letter_code
_entity_poly.pdbx_strand_id
1 'polypeptide(L)'
;MGLLEDDAQWDGTMTEAATVQSPARLRNLFVILLLTCGPSNPGQLWESYKESLTEDIPIQARRENPGIVLDYTPDMFNQTLIILEDKALGMAGKDLKQLGLPTPQRTLGD
;
A
#
# COMPACT_ATOMS: atom_id res chain seq x y z
N MET A 1 -8.52 -1.12 -27.38
CA MET A 1 -8.57 0.16 -26.63
C MET A 1 -9.13 -0.17 -25.26
N GLY A 2 -8.38 0.06 -24.17
CA GLY A 2 -8.90 -0.28 -22.83
C GLY A 2 -7.80 -0.64 -21.83
N LEU A 3 -6.80 0.22 -21.66
CA LEU A 3 -5.83 0.10 -20.56
C LEU A 3 -5.69 1.44 -19.82
N LEU A 4 -5.71 2.55 -20.57
CA LEU A 4 -5.58 3.90 -19.99
C LEU A 4 -6.82 4.38 -19.20
N GLU A 5 -8.02 3.94 -19.56
CA GLU A 5 -9.25 4.36 -18.86
C GLU A 5 -9.36 3.71 -17.47
N ASP A 6 -8.90 2.47 -17.32
CA ASP A 6 -8.93 1.74 -16.05
C ASP A 6 -7.94 2.32 -15.04
N ASP A 7 -6.69 2.60 -15.44
CA ASP A 7 -5.67 3.16 -14.55
C ASP A 7 -6.11 4.52 -13.94
N ALA A 8 -6.77 5.38 -14.74
CA ALA A 8 -7.32 6.64 -14.26
C ALA A 8 -8.51 6.48 -13.29
N GLN A 9 -9.36 5.46 -13.51
CA GLN A 9 -10.47 5.15 -12.62
C GLN A 9 -9.99 4.65 -11.25
N TRP A 10 -8.93 3.84 -11.24
CA TRP A 10 -8.32 3.34 -10.00
C TRP A 10 -7.66 4.44 -9.20
N ASP A 11 -6.98 5.37 -9.88
CA ASP A 11 -6.40 6.55 -9.25
C ASP A 11 -7.47 7.42 -8.57
N GLY A 12 -8.58 7.72 -9.27
CA GLY A 12 -9.71 8.43 -8.68
C GLY A 12 -10.29 7.70 -7.46
N THR A 13 -10.48 6.39 -7.57
CA THR A 13 -11.02 5.57 -6.46
C THR A 13 -10.08 5.56 -5.25
N MET A 14 -8.78 5.43 -5.47
CA MET A 14 -7.76 5.44 -4.41
C MET A 14 -7.65 6.82 -3.76
N THR A 15 -7.73 7.90 -4.54
CA THR A 15 -7.76 9.27 -4.05
C THR A 15 -8.95 9.50 -3.13
N GLU A 16 -10.16 9.15 -3.58
CA GLU A 16 -11.36 9.29 -2.74
C GLU A 16 -11.25 8.44 -1.48
N ALA A 17 -10.82 7.17 -1.61
CA ALA A 17 -10.63 6.29 -0.47
C ALA A 17 -9.59 6.82 0.52
N ALA A 18 -8.51 7.43 0.06
CA ALA A 18 -7.49 8.01 0.93
C ALA A 18 -8.03 9.21 1.74
N THR A 19 -9.02 9.93 1.22
CA THR A 19 -9.64 11.06 1.95
C THR A 19 -10.66 10.65 3.01
N VAL A 20 -11.31 9.48 2.86
CA VAL A 20 -12.43 9.07 3.72
C VAL A 20 -12.16 7.83 4.57
N GLN A 21 -11.25 6.96 4.12
CA GLN A 21 -11.01 5.65 4.75
C GLN A 21 -9.76 5.66 5.62
N SER A 22 -9.77 4.82 6.65
CA SER A 22 -8.55 4.53 7.41
C SER A 22 -7.52 3.82 6.53
N PRO A 23 -6.21 4.03 6.74
CA PRO A 23 -5.15 3.44 5.92
C PRO A 23 -5.17 1.91 5.87
N ALA A 24 -5.64 1.23 6.94
CA ALA A 24 -5.87 -0.22 6.93
C ALA A 24 -6.94 -0.66 5.90
N ARG A 25 -7.99 0.14 5.72
CA ARG A 25 -9.04 -0.10 4.70
C ARG A 25 -8.53 0.26 3.31
N LEU A 26 -7.78 1.35 3.19
CA LEU A 26 -7.12 1.77 1.95
C LEU A 26 -6.18 0.67 1.43
N ARG A 27 -5.35 0.09 2.30
CA ARG A 27 -4.51 -1.09 1.99
C ARG A 27 -5.31 -2.27 1.47
N ASN A 28 -6.48 -2.52 2.06
CA ASN A 28 -7.32 -3.63 1.62
C ASN A 28 -7.89 -3.38 0.22
N LEU A 29 -8.33 -2.15 -0.06
CA LEU A 29 -8.82 -1.74 -1.37
C LEU A 29 -7.70 -1.87 -2.42
N PHE A 30 -6.51 -1.40 -2.10
CA PHE A 30 -5.33 -1.50 -2.95
C PHE A 30 -5.01 -2.96 -3.34
N VAL A 31 -4.98 -3.88 -2.36
CA VAL A 31 -4.75 -5.32 -2.63
C VAL A 31 -5.85 -5.90 -3.51
N ILE A 32 -7.12 -5.60 -3.23
CA ILE A 32 -8.24 -6.06 -4.06
C ILE A 32 -8.04 -5.60 -5.51
N LEU A 33 -7.70 -4.32 -5.70
CA LEU A 33 -7.51 -3.71 -7.00
C LEU A 33 -6.38 -4.40 -7.80
N LEU A 34 -5.26 -4.67 -7.14
CA LEU A 34 -4.15 -5.43 -7.75
C LEU A 34 -4.56 -6.84 -8.16
N LEU A 35 -5.36 -7.51 -7.34
CA LEU A 35 -5.78 -8.89 -7.57
C LEU A 35 -6.85 -9.02 -8.65
N THR A 36 -7.82 -8.09 -8.69
CA THR A 36 -8.98 -8.16 -9.59
C THR A 36 -8.72 -7.48 -10.92
N CYS A 37 -8.09 -6.31 -10.89
CA CYS A 37 -7.96 -5.45 -12.07
C CYS A 37 -6.57 -5.54 -12.68
N GLY A 38 -5.53 -5.84 -11.89
CA GLY A 38 -4.16 -5.97 -12.39
C GLY A 38 -3.71 -4.71 -13.13
N PRO A 39 -3.56 -3.56 -12.43
CA PRO A 39 -3.25 -2.28 -13.07
C PRO A 39 -1.99 -2.39 -13.94
N SER A 40 -1.88 -1.56 -14.97
CA SER A 40 -0.77 -1.64 -15.93
C SER A 40 0.57 -1.39 -15.24
N ASN A 41 0.59 -0.48 -14.25
CA ASN A 41 1.77 -0.09 -13.49
C ASN A 41 1.50 -0.09 -11.97
N PRO A 42 1.45 -1.27 -11.32
CA PRO A 42 1.19 -1.39 -9.89
C PRO A 42 2.27 -0.70 -9.03
N GLY A 43 3.52 -0.70 -9.50
CA GLY A 43 4.62 0.03 -8.85
C GLY A 43 4.40 1.54 -8.80
N GLN A 44 3.93 2.15 -9.89
CA GLN A 44 3.64 3.59 -9.92
C GLN A 44 2.47 3.93 -9.00
N LEU A 45 1.41 3.11 -9.00
CA LEU A 45 0.28 3.28 -8.09
C LEU A 45 0.73 3.18 -6.62
N TRP A 46 1.59 2.21 -6.29
CA TRP A 46 2.22 2.14 -4.98
C TRP A 46 2.99 3.42 -4.65
N GLU A 47 3.81 3.94 -5.56
CA GLU A 47 4.58 5.15 -5.29
C GLU A 47 3.71 6.38 -5.01
N SER A 48 2.58 6.52 -5.70
CA SER A 48 1.62 7.61 -5.47
C SER A 48 0.91 7.50 -4.12
N TYR A 49 0.61 6.28 -3.66
CA TYR A 49 -0.23 6.05 -2.47
C TYR A 49 0.54 5.49 -1.26
N LYS A 50 1.84 5.19 -1.36
CA LYS A 50 2.64 4.58 -0.27
C LYS A 50 2.57 5.39 1.02
N GLU A 51 2.54 6.72 0.93
CA GLU A 51 2.40 7.62 2.08
C GLU A 51 1.02 7.45 2.72
N SER A 52 -0.06 7.58 1.96
CA SER A 52 -1.43 7.36 2.46
C SER A 52 -1.64 5.95 3.03
N LEU A 53 -1.01 4.93 2.43
CA LEU A 53 -1.10 3.54 2.90
C LEU A 53 -0.34 3.30 4.21
N THR A 54 0.68 4.13 4.48
CA THR A 54 1.59 4.06 5.63
C THR A 54 1.25 5.09 6.70
N GLU A 55 0.31 6.00 6.42
CA GLU A 55 0.00 7.18 7.24
C GLU A 55 -0.32 6.83 8.71
N ASP A 56 -0.92 5.67 9.00
CA ASP A 56 -1.19 5.26 10.38
C ASP A 56 0.06 4.93 11.20
N ILE A 57 1.15 4.47 10.59
CA ILE A 57 2.34 4.05 11.36
C ILE A 57 2.94 5.24 12.13
N PRO A 58 3.27 6.40 11.50
CA PRO A 58 3.77 7.55 12.24
C PRO A 58 2.69 8.17 13.14
N ILE A 59 1.40 8.15 12.73
CA ILE A 59 0.30 8.65 13.56
C ILE A 59 0.18 7.85 14.86
N GLN A 60 0.29 6.53 14.79
CA GLN A 60 0.21 5.64 15.94
C GLN A 60 1.40 5.87 16.88
N ALA A 61 2.62 5.90 16.34
CA ALA A 61 3.82 6.20 17.12
C ALA A 61 3.74 7.59 17.80
N ARG A 62 3.19 8.60 17.12
CA ARG A 62 2.97 9.94 17.69
C ARG A 62 1.86 9.98 18.73
N ARG A 63 0.82 9.14 18.61
CA ARG A 63 -0.21 9.00 19.66
C ARG A 63 0.38 8.41 20.93
N GLU A 64 1.33 7.49 20.81
CA GLU A 64 2.04 6.90 21.96
C GLU A 64 3.12 7.86 22.51
N ASN A 65 3.79 8.63 21.63
CA ASN A 65 4.85 9.57 21.99
C ASN A 65 4.63 10.94 21.29
N PRO A 66 3.90 11.88 21.89
CA PRO A 66 3.52 13.15 21.26
C PRO A 66 4.69 14.09 20.96
N GLY A 67 5.89 13.83 21.50
CA GLY A 67 7.11 14.57 21.22
C GLY A 67 7.96 14.03 20.06
N ILE A 68 7.58 12.88 19.47
CA ILE A 68 8.33 12.30 18.35
C ILE A 68 7.81 12.88 17.03
N VAL A 69 8.72 13.48 16.26
CA VAL A 69 8.47 13.85 14.86
C VAL A 69 9.09 12.75 14.03
N LEU A 70 8.26 11.81 13.58
CA LEU A 70 8.67 10.77 12.64
C LEU A 70 8.29 11.22 11.24
N ASP A 71 9.31 11.39 10.40
CA ASP A 71 9.14 11.47 8.95
C ASP A 71 8.88 10.07 8.39
N TYR A 72 8.42 9.97 7.14
CA TYR A 72 8.24 8.69 6.50
C TYR A 72 9.59 8.02 6.29
N THR A 73 9.83 6.94 7.02
CA THR A 73 11.06 6.17 6.88
C THR A 73 10.90 5.02 5.87
N PRO A 74 11.97 4.60 5.20
CA PRO A 74 11.93 3.44 4.32
C PRO A 74 11.48 2.17 5.04
N ASP A 75 11.74 2.05 6.35
CA ASP A 75 11.29 0.92 7.17
C ASP A 75 9.76 0.88 7.29
N MET A 76 9.11 2.03 7.48
CA MET A 76 7.65 2.12 7.53
C MET A 76 7.00 1.70 6.20
N PHE A 77 7.55 2.15 5.07
CA PHE A 77 7.08 1.70 3.75
C PHE A 77 7.28 0.20 3.56
N ASN A 78 8.40 -0.33 4.04
CA ASN A 78 8.68 -1.76 4.01
C ASN A 78 7.70 -2.56 4.89
N GLN A 79 7.36 -2.09 6.09
CA GLN A 79 6.31 -2.69 6.91
C GLN A 79 4.96 -2.70 6.18
N THR A 80 4.59 -1.59 5.54
CA THR A 80 3.37 -1.51 4.73
C THR A 80 3.39 -2.54 3.59
N LEU A 81 4.52 -2.72 2.90
CA LEU A 81 4.68 -3.78 1.88
C LEU A 81 4.50 -5.18 2.47
N ILE A 82 5.05 -5.47 3.65
CA ILE A 82 4.84 -6.76 4.32
C ILE A 82 3.35 -7.02 4.57
N ILE A 83 2.62 -6.00 5.05
CA ILE A 83 1.18 -6.10 5.32
C ILE A 83 0.39 -6.31 4.03
N LEU A 84 0.75 -5.62 2.95
CA LEU A 84 0.13 -5.80 1.64
C LEU A 84 0.39 -7.21 1.10
N GLU A 85 1.61 -7.74 1.27
CA GLU A 85 1.95 -9.09 0.85
C GLU A 85 1.15 -10.15 1.61
N ASP A 86 1.09 -10.05 2.94
CA ASP A 86 0.35 -10.98 3.78
C ASP A 86 -1.14 -11.01 3.39
N LYS A 87 -1.72 -9.84 3.10
CA LYS A 87 -3.09 -9.72 2.58
C LYS A 87 -3.24 -10.37 1.20
N ALA A 88 -2.34 -10.09 0.27
CA ALA A 88 -2.40 -10.66 -1.08
C ALA A 88 -2.27 -12.19 -1.05
N LEU A 89 -1.38 -12.72 -0.22
CA LEU A 89 -1.21 -14.14 0.04
C LEU A 89 -2.46 -14.75 0.66
N GLY A 90 -3.05 -14.10 1.67
CA GLY A 90 -4.28 -14.56 2.31
C GLY A 90 -5.51 -14.56 1.40
N MET A 91 -5.59 -13.62 0.45
CA MET A 91 -6.74 -13.46 -0.44
C MET A 91 -6.65 -14.32 -1.71
N ALA A 92 -5.48 -14.39 -2.34
CA ALA A 92 -5.29 -15.04 -3.64
C ALA A 92 -4.05 -15.92 -3.72
N GLY A 93 -3.27 -16.05 -2.64
CA GLY A 93 -2.01 -16.80 -2.64
C GLY A 93 -0.93 -16.18 -3.52
N LYS A 94 -1.02 -14.87 -3.82
CA LYS A 94 -0.06 -14.16 -4.67
C LYS A 94 0.89 -13.30 -3.84
N ASP A 95 2.17 -13.37 -4.17
CA ASP A 95 3.19 -12.49 -3.57
C ASP A 95 3.27 -11.13 -4.27
N LEU A 96 3.92 -10.14 -3.64
CA LEU A 96 3.99 -8.78 -4.21
C LEU A 96 4.76 -8.73 -5.54
N LYS A 97 5.75 -9.61 -5.71
CA LYS A 97 6.51 -9.68 -6.96
C LYS A 97 5.62 -10.16 -8.11
N GLN A 98 4.69 -11.08 -7.87
CA GLN A 98 3.67 -11.48 -8.85
C GLN A 98 2.69 -10.36 -9.17
N LEU A 99 2.48 -9.44 -8.24
CA LEU A 99 1.64 -8.25 -8.41
C LEU A 99 2.40 -7.06 -8.99
N GLY A 100 3.67 -7.22 -9.40
CA GLY A 100 4.48 -6.14 -9.97
C GLY A 100 4.89 -5.06 -8.96
N LEU A 101 4.86 -5.37 -7.67
CA LEU A 101 5.25 -4.48 -6.57
C LEU A 101 6.67 -4.77 -6.06
N PRO A 102 7.30 -3.79 -5.39
CA PRO A 102 8.58 -4.02 -4.74
C PRO A 102 8.46 -5.09 -3.65
N THR A 103 9.36 -6.07 -3.70
CA THR A 103 9.42 -7.13 -2.69
C THR A 103 9.78 -6.54 -1.33
N PRO A 104 9.02 -6.86 -0.26
CA PRO A 104 9.34 -6.38 1.07
C PRO A 104 10.64 -7.03 1.54
N GLN A 105 11.51 -6.22 2.13
CA GLN A 105 12.66 -6.69 2.87
C GLN A 105 12.19 -7.15 4.25
N ARG A 106 11.88 -8.45 4.36
CA ARG A 106 11.93 -9.11 5.66
C ARG A 106 13.39 -9.24 6.02
N THR A 107 13.99 -8.20 6.60
CA THR A 107 15.26 -8.36 7.32
C THR A 107 14.98 -9.35 8.44
N LEU A 108 15.15 -10.64 8.11
CA LEU A 108 15.38 -11.68 9.10
C LEU A 108 16.62 -11.17 9.84
N GLY A 109 16.43 -10.70 11.07
CA GLY A 109 17.54 -10.37 11.94
C GLY A 109 18.52 -11.53 11.90
N ASP A 110 19.78 -11.20 11.66
CA ASP A 110 20.87 -12.03 12.16
C ASP A 110 20.75 -12.12 13.70
#